data_AF-A0A1F7IQ14-F1
#
_entry.id   AF-A0A1F7IQ14-F1
#
_cell.length_a   1.000
_cell.length_b   1.000
_cell.length_c   1.000
_cell.angle_alpha   90.00
_cell.angle_beta   90.00
_cell.angle_gamma   90.00
#
_symmetry.space_group_name_H-M   'P 1'
#
loop_
_entity.id
_entity.type
_entity.pdbx_description
1 polymer ?
#
loop_
_entity_poly.entity_id
_entity_poly.type
_entity_poly.pdbx_seq_one_letter_code
_entity_poly.pdbx_strand_id
1 'polypeptide(L)'
;MRHFYSKFKTKNLLLLILLSLLLGSILLTRKIGIRPRAVAGVPSLSFVLEPGTVNSGDNFDLVLKVNPNNASFYAFELYAGFDPGKVEFQDNTNLSQNITSPYLLANAAVDNANNIVTVLGTRTGSPFSGSVDQEIARVKVRVKAGASGDMNFSWSTNTKLGSNIQTDKVNGTFTIGAGQQTGAILSIDIPSAINGAAQKGQNADAQIFLNTNNAQVKATDVILFYDDARLTFQNVMDLAQNIEINPNSGFSTQLAIKTVDPVAKKITIGLAAPTTPVQNSSDVLLATIRFVVKPSAPDGMVDLIPDSISTVYDLQTQNILGCRGGYHLLVGQVTATATPTPPVGATDTPTPPIGGTITPTPTLGPNQSALNLRLKFQGILSSPNQAQNLSVKVLVNSVSLSVNQTVASDFTVDANGIWSGRPVFDNVQPGSDYKVFIKGPKHLQKRICEGSPQETFPGTYNCENGALSLNYGENNLDFSNIFLLVGDVPVQDGVVNSYDISLIRNNIGSTDPAVLALVDLNLDGIVDSQDYSLIIAALSVRTDEGL
;
A
#
# COMPACT_ATOMS: atom_id res chain seq x y z
N MET A 1 23.21 17.89 75.33
CA MET A 1 21.80 17.59 75.00
C MET A 1 21.18 18.40 73.86
N ARG A 2 21.64 19.61 73.50
CA ARG A 2 21.05 20.39 72.38
C ARG A 2 21.39 19.90 70.96
N HIS A 3 22.44 19.11 70.76
CA HIS A 3 22.78 18.59 69.42
C HIS A 3 22.07 17.29 69.01
N PHE A 4 21.49 16.55 69.96
CA PHE A 4 20.74 15.33 69.64
C PHE A 4 19.30 15.60 69.18
N TYR A 5 18.72 16.75 69.56
CA TYR A 5 17.33 17.09 69.24
C TYR A 5 17.13 17.65 67.80
N SER A 6 18.20 18.13 67.16
CA SER A 6 18.14 18.69 65.81
C SER A 6 18.11 17.62 64.72
N LYS A 7 18.93 16.57 64.83
CA LYS A 7 19.01 15.49 63.82
C LYS A 7 17.76 14.59 63.79
N PHE A 8 16.97 14.55 64.86
CA PHE A 8 15.75 13.73 64.92
C PHE A 8 14.59 14.37 64.14
N LYS A 9 14.51 15.71 64.06
CA LYS A 9 13.45 16.40 63.32
C LYS A 9 13.60 16.29 61.80
N THR A 10 14.83 16.32 61.29
CA THR A 10 15.08 16.27 59.84
C THR A 10 14.74 14.91 59.23
N LYS A 11 15.03 13.81 59.94
CA LYS A 11 14.71 12.45 59.46
C LYS A 11 13.20 12.19 59.40
N ASN A 12 12.45 12.65 60.41
CA ASN A 12 11.00 12.46 60.44
C ASN A 12 10.29 13.32 59.39
N LEU A 13 10.80 14.52 59.10
CA LEU A 13 10.26 15.38 58.03
C LEU A 13 10.51 14.78 56.65
N LEU A 14 11.72 14.26 56.39
CA LEU A 14 12.05 13.60 55.12
C LEU A 14 11.18 12.35 54.89
N LEU A 15 10.95 11.55 55.94
CA LEU A 15 10.09 10.36 55.88
C LEU A 15 8.64 10.73 55.54
N LEU A 16 8.10 11.80 56.13
CA LEU A 16 6.75 12.30 55.85
C LEU A 16 6.60 12.79 54.40
N ILE A 17 7.60 13.46 53.85
CA ILE A 17 7.60 13.91 52.45
C ILE A 17 7.68 12.72 51.48
N LEU A 18 8.51 11.72 51.78
CA LEU A 18 8.58 10.49 50.99
C LEU A 18 7.26 9.70 51.03
N LEU A 19 6.63 9.62 52.20
CA LEU A 19 5.34 8.93 52.34
C LEU A 19 4.22 9.65 51.58
N SER A 20 4.20 11.00 51.60
CA SER A 20 3.20 11.77 50.86
C SER A 20 3.39 11.68 49.35
N LEU A 21 4.64 11.66 48.87
CA LEU A 21 4.94 11.41 47.46
C LEU A 21 4.53 10.00 47.02
N LEU A 22 4.74 8.99 47.87
CA LEU A 22 4.34 7.61 47.57
C LEU A 22 2.81 7.44 47.55
N LEU A 23 2.09 8.05 48.50
CA LEU A 23 0.62 8.06 48.50
C LEU A 23 0.06 8.84 47.32
N GLY A 24 0.70 9.97 46.96
CA GLY A 24 0.34 10.75 45.77
C GLY A 24 0.52 9.94 44.48
N SER A 25 1.64 9.21 44.35
CA SER A 25 1.88 8.37 43.17
C SER A 25 0.93 7.16 43.09
N ILE A 26 0.54 6.56 44.21
CA ILE A 26 -0.47 5.49 44.26
C ILE A 26 -1.86 6.02 43.87
N LEU A 27 -2.22 7.23 44.29
CA LEU A 27 -3.51 7.85 43.91
C LEU A 27 -3.53 8.29 42.44
N LEU A 28 -2.40 8.80 41.92
CA LEU A 28 -2.26 9.15 40.50
C LEU A 28 -2.28 7.90 39.61
N THR A 29 -1.62 6.81 40.01
CA THR A 29 -1.65 5.53 39.27
C THR A 29 -3.01 4.85 39.34
N ARG A 30 -3.80 5.02 40.42
CA ARG A 30 -5.20 4.55 40.46
C ARG A 30 -6.15 5.37 39.57
N LYS A 31 -5.85 6.65 39.29
CA LYS A 31 -6.62 7.47 38.34
C LYS A 31 -6.27 7.19 36.88
N ILE A 32 -5.10 6.59 36.59
CA ILE A 32 -4.81 6.00 35.29
C ILE A 32 -5.66 4.73 35.20
N GLY A 33 -6.86 4.91 34.66
CA GLY A 33 -8.01 4.04 34.87
C GLY A 33 -7.72 2.57 34.65
N ILE A 34 -7.97 1.78 35.69
CA ILE A 34 -8.42 0.41 35.52
C ILE A 34 -9.74 0.53 34.76
N ARG A 35 -9.67 0.55 33.42
CA ARG A 35 -10.86 0.34 32.61
C ARG A 35 -11.44 -0.99 33.10
N PRO A 36 -12.72 -1.04 33.50
CA PRO A 36 -13.33 -2.31 33.86
C PRO A 36 -13.01 -3.29 32.74
N ARG A 37 -12.32 -4.39 33.07
CA ARG A 37 -11.99 -5.40 32.07
C ARG A 37 -13.32 -5.86 31.52
N ALA A 38 -13.53 -5.69 30.22
CA ALA A 38 -14.74 -6.17 29.57
C ALA A 38 -14.93 -7.65 29.94
N VAL A 39 -16.16 -8.02 30.30
CA VAL A 39 -16.51 -9.41 30.58
C VAL A 39 -16.08 -10.24 29.36
N ALA A 40 -15.29 -11.29 29.57
CA ALA A 40 -14.79 -12.12 28.48
C ALA A 40 -15.97 -12.60 27.60
N GLY A 41 -15.83 -12.50 26.29
CA GLY A 41 -16.89 -12.83 25.33
C GLY A 41 -17.89 -11.71 25.04
N VAL A 42 -17.74 -10.52 25.64
CA VAL A 42 -18.50 -9.31 25.27
C VAL A 42 -17.60 -8.41 24.43
N PRO A 43 -17.87 -8.25 23.12
CA PRO A 43 -17.12 -7.32 22.28
C PRO A 43 -17.24 -5.87 22.77
N SER A 44 -16.19 -5.08 22.57
CA SER A 44 -16.22 -3.64 22.87
C SER A 44 -16.02 -2.80 21.61
N LEU A 45 -16.87 -1.78 21.43
CA LEU A 45 -16.75 -0.78 20.37
C LEU A 45 -16.12 0.51 20.90
N SER A 46 -15.25 1.13 20.12
CA SER A 46 -14.55 2.36 20.50
C SER A 46 -14.24 3.26 19.30
N PHE A 47 -13.88 4.50 19.60
CA PHE A 47 -13.46 5.50 18.62
C PHE A 47 -11.97 5.83 18.81
N VAL A 48 -11.26 6.07 17.71
CA VAL A 48 -9.89 6.61 17.70
C VAL A 48 -9.82 7.74 16.67
N LEU A 49 -9.05 8.78 16.96
CA LEU A 49 -8.75 9.82 15.96
C LEU A 49 -7.43 9.52 15.29
N GLU A 50 -7.36 9.76 13.99
CA GLU A 50 -6.13 9.76 13.22
C GLU A 50 -6.07 11.04 12.37
N PRO A 51 -5.19 12.01 12.69
CA PRO A 51 -4.23 12.00 13.81
C PRO A 51 -4.90 12.06 15.19
N GLY A 52 -4.20 11.59 16.23
CA GLY A 52 -4.72 11.48 17.60
C GLY A 52 -5.03 12.80 18.32
N THR A 53 -4.62 13.93 17.75
CA THR A 53 -4.92 15.28 18.22
C THR A 53 -5.41 16.12 17.05
N VAL A 54 -6.35 17.02 17.31
CA VAL A 54 -6.96 17.88 16.29
C VAL A 54 -7.12 19.31 16.81
N ASN A 55 -6.96 20.28 15.92
CA ASN A 55 -7.23 21.69 16.15
C ASN A 55 -8.44 22.16 15.32
N SER A 56 -8.89 23.37 15.59
CA SER A 56 -9.89 24.06 14.78
C SER A 56 -9.48 24.08 13.30
N GLY A 57 -10.33 23.58 12.42
CA GLY A 57 -10.11 23.56 10.96
C GLY A 57 -9.43 22.30 10.43
N ASP A 58 -8.88 21.46 11.30
CA ASP A 58 -8.13 20.27 10.92
C ASP A 58 -9.04 19.17 10.35
N ASN A 59 -8.57 18.51 9.29
CA ASN A 59 -9.12 17.25 8.80
C ASN A 59 -8.58 16.09 9.64
N PHE A 60 -9.43 15.10 9.91
CA PHE A 60 -9.05 13.86 10.59
C PHE A 60 -9.96 12.69 10.21
N ASP A 61 -9.48 11.48 10.46
CA ASP A 61 -10.27 10.26 10.39
C ASP A 61 -10.76 9.88 11.79
N LEU A 62 -12.07 9.70 11.91
CA LEU A 62 -12.68 8.98 13.03
C LEU A 62 -12.68 7.49 12.70
N VAL A 63 -11.79 6.74 13.37
CA VAL A 63 -11.66 5.29 13.20
C VAL A 63 -12.58 4.56 14.18
N LEU A 64 -13.50 3.75 13.65
CA LEU A 64 -14.43 2.94 14.41
C LEU A 64 -13.78 1.57 14.62
N LYS A 65 -13.47 1.21 15.87
CA LYS A 65 -12.80 -0.05 16.22
C LYS A 65 -13.70 -0.99 17.00
N VAL A 66 -13.41 -2.28 16.87
CA VAL A 66 -13.98 -3.34 17.70
C VAL A 66 -12.88 -4.20 18.31
N ASN A 67 -13.01 -4.50 19.59
CA ASN A 67 -12.32 -5.63 20.19
C ASN A 67 -13.32 -6.78 20.30
N PRO A 68 -13.18 -7.87 19.54
CA PRO A 68 -14.12 -8.99 19.64
C PRO A 68 -14.11 -9.65 21.02
N ASN A 69 -13.03 -9.50 21.79
CA ASN A 69 -12.86 -10.06 23.13
C ASN A 69 -13.23 -11.55 23.20
N ASN A 70 -12.76 -12.31 22.21
CA ASN A 70 -13.01 -13.73 21.96
C ASN A 70 -14.45 -14.10 21.56
N ALA A 71 -15.37 -13.14 21.42
CA ALA A 71 -16.64 -13.40 20.74
C ALA A 71 -16.41 -13.57 19.23
N SER A 72 -17.41 -14.14 18.56
CA SER A 72 -17.37 -14.39 17.12
C SER A 72 -18.61 -13.82 16.43
N PHE A 73 -18.41 -12.97 15.41
CA PHE A 73 -19.49 -12.41 14.60
C PHE A 73 -19.03 -12.06 13.19
N TYR A 74 -19.98 -11.95 12.25
CA TYR A 74 -19.70 -11.66 10.84
C TYR A 74 -20.25 -10.32 10.36
N ALA A 75 -21.29 -9.80 11.01
CA ALA A 75 -22.01 -8.60 10.57
C ALA A 75 -22.01 -7.52 11.65
N PHE A 76 -22.10 -6.26 11.23
CA PHE A 76 -22.19 -5.11 12.12
C PHE A 76 -23.20 -4.09 11.59
N GLU A 77 -23.91 -3.44 12.52
CA GLU A 77 -24.79 -2.30 12.29
C GLU A 77 -24.37 -1.21 13.28
N LEU A 78 -23.59 -0.24 12.81
CA LEU A 78 -23.02 0.81 13.64
C LEU A 78 -23.75 2.12 13.43
N TYR A 79 -24.15 2.75 14.53
CA TYR A 79 -24.78 4.07 14.55
C TYR A 79 -24.00 4.96 15.53
N ALA A 80 -23.17 5.85 15.00
CA ALA A 80 -22.32 6.76 15.75
C ALA A 80 -22.88 8.19 15.72
N GLY A 81 -23.29 8.71 16.87
CA GLY A 81 -23.64 10.12 17.03
C GLY A 81 -22.40 11.00 17.04
N PHE A 82 -22.48 12.18 16.41
CA PHE A 82 -21.40 13.17 16.38
C PHE A 82 -21.88 14.54 16.87
N ASP A 83 -20.95 15.45 17.19
CA ASP A 83 -21.25 16.83 17.60
C ASP A 83 -21.24 17.79 16.39
N PRO A 84 -22.41 18.15 15.82
CA PRO A 84 -22.49 19.01 14.65
C PRO A 84 -22.03 20.45 14.93
N GLY A 85 -21.89 20.86 16.19
CA GLY A 85 -21.34 22.16 16.56
C GLY A 85 -19.82 22.22 16.49
N LYS A 86 -19.15 21.06 16.52
CA LYS A 86 -17.68 20.94 16.55
C LYS A 86 -17.09 20.40 15.27
N VAL A 87 -17.82 19.53 14.57
CA VAL A 87 -17.30 18.84 13.38
C VAL A 87 -18.24 18.96 12.19
N GLU A 88 -17.65 18.80 11.00
CA GLU A 88 -18.32 18.68 9.71
C GLU A 88 -17.66 17.57 8.89
N PHE A 89 -18.30 17.11 7.83
CA PHE A 89 -17.74 16.08 6.95
C PHE A 89 -16.94 16.73 5.83
N GLN A 90 -15.88 16.05 5.39
CA GLN A 90 -14.95 16.60 4.40
C GLN A 90 -15.60 16.74 3.02
N ASP A 91 -16.40 15.76 2.60
CA ASP A 91 -17.32 15.88 1.45
C ASP A 91 -18.72 16.24 1.95
N ASN A 92 -19.17 17.47 1.68
CA ASN A 92 -20.48 17.98 2.09
C ASN A 92 -21.60 17.69 1.09
N THR A 93 -21.27 17.16 -0.09
CA THR A 93 -22.20 16.94 -1.20
C THR A 93 -22.61 15.48 -1.26
N ASN A 94 -21.63 14.57 -1.16
CA ASN A 94 -21.87 13.14 -1.08
C ASN A 94 -21.37 12.59 0.25
N LEU A 95 -22.20 12.74 1.28
CA LEU A 95 -21.79 12.39 2.65
C LEU A 95 -21.35 10.93 2.81
N SER A 96 -21.86 10.01 1.98
CA SER A 96 -21.46 8.60 2.01
C SER A 96 -19.99 8.36 1.65
N GLN A 97 -19.38 9.24 0.83
CA GLN A 97 -17.97 9.15 0.43
C GLN A 97 -17.01 9.44 1.58
N ASN A 98 -17.49 10.02 2.67
CA ASN A 98 -16.69 10.19 3.88
C ASN A 98 -16.48 8.87 4.63
N ILE A 99 -17.19 7.79 4.27
CA ILE A 99 -17.16 6.53 5.02
C ILE A 99 -16.44 5.47 4.18
N THR A 100 -15.41 4.86 4.75
CA THR A 100 -14.68 3.73 4.14
C THR A 100 -14.58 2.56 5.11
N SER A 101 -14.43 1.35 4.60
CA SER A 101 -14.25 0.15 5.40
C SER A 101 -13.41 -0.88 4.64
N PRO A 102 -12.53 -1.65 5.33
CA PRO A 102 -11.86 -2.80 4.73
C PRO A 102 -12.81 -3.99 4.51
N TYR A 103 -14.08 -3.88 4.88
CA TYR A 103 -15.10 -4.92 4.73
C TYR A 103 -16.21 -4.50 3.79
N LEU A 104 -16.99 -5.48 3.31
CA LEU A 104 -18.10 -5.22 2.42
C LEU A 104 -19.20 -4.43 3.15
N LEU A 105 -19.49 -3.22 2.67
CA LEU A 105 -20.55 -2.36 3.21
C LEU A 105 -21.87 -2.64 2.49
N ALA A 106 -22.92 -2.91 3.26
CA ALA A 106 -24.30 -2.97 2.77
C ALA A 106 -24.94 -1.57 2.75
N ASN A 107 -24.55 -0.69 3.67
CA ASN A 107 -25.01 0.70 3.70
C ASN A 107 -23.99 1.58 4.45
N ALA A 108 -23.79 2.81 3.96
CA ALA A 108 -22.97 3.83 4.59
C ALA A 108 -23.62 5.20 4.37
N ALA A 109 -24.02 5.86 5.45
CA ALA A 109 -24.76 7.12 5.35
C ALA A 109 -24.45 8.05 6.52
N VAL A 110 -24.59 9.35 6.28
CA VAL A 110 -24.58 10.37 7.31
C VAL A 110 -25.94 11.05 7.30
N ASP A 111 -26.57 11.07 8.47
CA ASP A 111 -27.82 11.78 8.71
C ASP A 111 -27.52 13.02 9.55
N ASN A 112 -27.37 14.17 8.88
CA ASN A 112 -27.12 15.46 9.52
C ASN A 112 -28.33 15.98 10.31
N ALA A 113 -29.55 15.52 10.02
CA ALA A 113 -30.73 15.95 10.77
C ALA A 113 -30.74 15.32 12.16
N ASN A 114 -30.30 14.06 12.26
CA ASN A 114 -30.22 13.31 13.51
C ASN A 114 -28.81 13.25 14.12
N ASN A 115 -27.81 13.82 13.44
CA ASN A 115 -26.39 13.79 13.80
C ASN A 115 -25.84 12.37 13.98
N ILE A 116 -26.18 11.46 13.06
CA ILE A 116 -25.79 10.04 13.12
C ILE A 116 -25.01 9.64 11.86
N VAL A 117 -23.89 8.97 12.06
CA VAL A 117 -23.19 8.19 11.05
C VAL A 117 -23.64 6.73 11.14
N THR A 118 -24.06 6.17 10.01
CA THR A 118 -24.57 4.81 9.87
C THR A 118 -23.62 3.98 9.03
N VAL A 119 -23.13 2.86 9.56
CA VAL A 119 -22.24 1.93 8.85
C VAL A 119 -22.74 0.50 9.04
N LEU A 120 -23.24 -0.12 7.97
CA LEU A 120 -23.71 -1.51 7.95
C LEU A 120 -22.80 -2.31 7.03
N GLY A 121 -22.30 -3.44 7.51
CA GLY A 121 -21.41 -4.27 6.71
C GLY A 121 -21.23 -5.67 7.24
N THR A 122 -20.48 -6.46 6.46
CA THR A 122 -20.20 -7.86 6.74
C THR A 122 -18.75 -8.20 6.39
N ARG A 123 -18.17 -9.14 7.14
CA ARG A 123 -16.88 -9.75 6.86
C ARG A 123 -17.10 -11.12 6.22
N THR A 124 -16.47 -11.38 5.08
CA THR A 124 -16.50 -12.67 4.40
C THR A 124 -15.35 -13.57 4.86
N GLY A 125 -15.52 -14.88 4.77
CA GLY A 125 -14.51 -15.86 5.19
C GLY A 125 -14.52 -16.10 6.70
N SER A 126 -13.61 -15.47 7.44
CA SER A 126 -13.44 -15.67 8.88
C SER A 126 -14.19 -14.62 9.70
N PRO A 127 -14.79 -14.99 10.85
CA PRO A 127 -15.49 -14.04 11.70
C PRO A 127 -14.51 -13.08 12.38
N PHE A 128 -15.01 -11.93 12.81
CA PHE A 128 -14.33 -11.12 13.82
C PHE A 128 -14.15 -11.98 15.07
N SER A 129 -12.90 -12.13 15.53
CA SER A 129 -12.54 -12.93 16.70
C SER A 129 -11.21 -12.44 17.29
N GLY A 130 -10.80 -13.02 18.43
CA GLY A 130 -9.56 -12.66 19.13
C GLY A 130 -9.74 -11.54 20.17
N SER A 131 -8.64 -11.08 20.74
CA SER A 131 -8.61 -10.14 21.88
C SER A 131 -7.97 -8.79 21.57
N VAL A 132 -7.72 -8.49 20.29
CA VAL A 132 -7.09 -7.25 19.83
C VAL A 132 -8.11 -6.36 19.12
N ASP A 133 -7.89 -5.06 19.23
CA ASP A 133 -8.69 -4.06 18.51
C ASP A 133 -8.48 -4.22 17.00
N GLN A 134 -9.60 -4.24 16.28
CA GLN A 134 -9.67 -4.32 14.84
C GLN A 134 -10.45 -3.12 14.33
N GLU A 135 -9.95 -2.49 13.27
CA GLU A 135 -10.68 -1.43 12.56
C GLU A 135 -11.90 -2.04 11.85
N ILE A 136 -13.06 -1.37 11.97
CA ILE A 136 -14.28 -1.68 11.21
C ILE A 136 -14.47 -0.70 10.06
N ALA A 137 -14.34 0.60 10.34
CA ALA A 137 -14.60 1.65 9.37
C ALA A 137 -13.87 2.93 9.74
N ARG A 138 -13.71 3.82 8.76
CA ARG A 138 -13.24 5.19 8.92
C ARG A 138 -14.30 6.16 8.46
N VAL A 139 -14.38 7.29 9.15
CA VAL A 139 -15.22 8.42 8.78
C VAL A 139 -14.33 9.65 8.65
N LYS A 140 -14.26 10.21 7.45
CA LYS A 140 -13.52 11.44 7.13
C LYS A 140 -14.28 12.65 7.67
N VAL A 141 -13.67 13.34 8.63
CA VAL A 141 -14.29 14.44 9.38
C VAL A 141 -13.33 15.64 9.39
N ARG A 142 -13.87 16.83 9.59
CA ARG A 142 -13.14 18.08 9.79
C ARG A 142 -13.64 18.77 11.05
N VAL A 143 -12.73 19.31 11.86
CA VAL A 143 -13.09 20.21 12.96
C VAL A 143 -13.51 21.55 12.36
N LYS A 144 -14.67 22.07 12.75
CA LYS A 144 -15.16 23.38 12.26
C LYS A 144 -14.19 24.50 12.64
N ALA A 145 -14.03 25.46 11.74
CA ALA A 145 -13.23 26.65 12.01
C ALA A 145 -13.78 27.40 13.23
N GLY A 146 -12.89 27.76 14.17
CA GLY A 146 -13.20 28.41 15.44
C GLY A 146 -13.69 27.46 16.55
N ALA A 147 -13.88 26.17 16.27
CA ALA A 147 -14.29 25.22 17.30
C ALA A 147 -13.15 24.97 18.31
N SER A 148 -13.50 24.88 19.59
CA SER A 148 -12.57 24.60 20.69
C SER A 148 -13.24 23.77 21.78
N GLY A 149 -12.48 23.21 22.71
CA GLY A 149 -13.01 22.38 23.80
C GLY A 149 -13.29 20.94 23.35
N ASP A 150 -14.14 20.24 24.08
CA ASP A 150 -14.38 18.82 23.83
C ASP A 150 -15.34 18.59 22.66
N MET A 151 -15.00 17.66 21.78
CA MET A 151 -15.87 17.06 20.78
C MET A 151 -16.22 15.63 21.20
N ASN A 152 -17.50 15.28 21.08
CA ASN A 152 -18.03 14.01 21.57
C ASN A 152 -18.55 13.15 20.41
N PHE A 153 -18.23 11.87 20.46
CA PHE A 153 -18.79 10.82 19.62
C PHE A 153 -19.40 9.76 20.51
N SER A 154 -20.61 9.31 20.18
CA SER A 154 -21.35 8.37 21.02
C SER A 154 -21.94 7.23 20.21
N TRP A 155 -22.00 6.05 20.79
CA TRP A 155 -22.69 4.93 20.18
C TRP A 155 -24.18 4.99 20.49
N SER A 156 -25.02 4.92 19.46
CA SER A 156 -26.46 4.77 19.65
C SER A 156 -26.81 3.42 20.29
N THR A 157 -27.95 3.36 20.96
CA THR A 157 -28.52 2.12 21.51
C THR A 157 -28.81 1.10 20.40
N ASN A 158 -29.09 1.56 19.18
CA ASN A 158 -29.37 0.72 18.02
C ASN A 158 -28.14 0.00 17.45
N THR A 159 -26.93 0.40 17.84
CA THR A 159 -25.69 -0.26 17.40
C THR A 159 -25.65 -1.72 17.83
N LYS A 160 -25.37 -2.62 16.89
CA LYS A 160 -25.37 -4.08 17.05
C LYS A 160 -24.18 -4.73 16.34
N LEU A 161 -23.72 -5.85 16.90
CA LEU A 161 -22.77 -6.77 16.25
C LEU A 161 -23.47 -8.12 16.12
N GLY A 162 -23.79 -8.53 14.89
CA GLY A 162 -24.63 -9.71 14.63
C GLY A 162 -25.99 -9.67 15.35
N SER A 163 -26.66 -10.81 15.37
CA SER A 163 -27.91 -10.99 16.11
C SER A 163 -27.62 -11.42 17.56
N ASN A 164 -28.12 -10.67 18.53
CA ASN A 164 -28.14 -11.02 19.97
C ASN A 164 -26.78 -11.02 20.71
N ILE A 165 -25.73 -10.41 20.17
CA ILE A 165 -24.48 -10.24 20.92
C ILE A 165 -24.58 -8.98 21.76
N GLN A 166 -24.41 -9.13 23.07
CA GLN A 166 -24.25 -7.98 23.96
C GLN A 166 -22.91 -7.30 23.63
N THR A 167 -22.93 -5.98 23.49
CA THR A 167 -21.74 -5.19 23.14
C THR A 167 -21.49 -4.12 24.19
N ASP A 168 -20.25 -4.00 24.63
CA ASP A 168 -19.79 -2.84 25.38
C ASP A 168 -19.53 -1.67 24.41
N LYS A 169 -19.92 -0.47 24.80
CA LYS A 169 -19.90 0.72 23.93
C LYS A 169 -19.11 1.82 24.63
N VAL A 170 -17.91 2.09 24.15
CA VAL A 170 -17.04 3.14 24.67
C VAL A 170 -17.20 4.39 23.82
N ASN A 171 -17.90 5.39 24.35
CA ASN A 171 -18.02 6.72 23.72
C ASN A 171 -16.65 7.41 23.66
N GLY A 172 -16.46 8.28 22.67
CA GLY A 172 -15.24 9.06 22.48
C GLY A 172 -15.44 10.51 22.89
N THR A 173 -14.57 11.02 23.74
CA THR A 173 -14.46 12.46 24.03
C THR A 173 -13.04 12.88 23.72
N PHE A 174 -12.90 13.85 22.84
CA PHE A 174 -11.61 14.32 22.37
C PHE A 174 -11.56 15.84 22.49
N THR A 175 -10.45 16.39 22.97
CA THR A 175 -10.35 17.83 23.16
C THR A 175 -9.67 18.49 21.98
N ILE A 176 -10.37 19.43 21.33
CA ILE A 176 -9.87 20.28 20.26
C ILE A 176 -8.87 21.26 20.87
N GLY A 177 -7.61 21.19 20.42
CA GLY A 177 -6.53 22.07 20.89
C GLY A 177 -5.94 21.73 22.26
N ALA A 178 -6.24 20.56 22.87
CA ALA A 178 -5.62 20.18 24.15
C ALA A 178 -4.15 19.76 24.05
N GLY A 179 -3.67 19.44 22.85
CA GLY A 179 -2.25 19.44 22.58
C GLY A 179 -1.91 20.77 21.94
N GLN A 180 -1.19 21.66 22.64
CA GLN A 180 -0.38 22.63 21.90
C GLN A 180 0.50 21.76 21.00
N GLN A 181 0.26 21.73 19.68
CA GLN A 181 1.08 20.92 18.78
C GLN A 181 2.50 21.49 18.85
N THR A 182 3.33 20.88 19.68
CA THR A 182 4.74 21.19 19.79
C THR A 182 5.42 20.57 18.58
N GLY A 183 5.92 21.42 17.67
CA GLY A 183 6.58 20.98 16.46
C GLY A 183 5.95 21.58 15.20
N ALA A 184 6.60 21.34 14.08
CA ALA A 184 6.17 21.88 12.80
C ALA A 184 4.97 21.10 12.22
N ILE A 185 4.12 21.78 11.48
CA ILE A 185 2.94 21.26 10.81
C ILE A 185 3.15 21.41 9.31
N LEU A 186 2.95 20.32 8.58
CA LEU A 186 2.94 20.31 7.13
C LEU A 186 1.50 20.20 6.65
N SER A 187 1.06 21.08 5.74
CA SER A 187 -0.30 21.07 5.19
C SER A 187 -0.29 21.26 3.67
N ILE A 188 -1.39 20.91 3.02
CA ILE A 188 -1.59 21.05 1.57
C ILE A 188 -2.90 21.77 1.30
N ASP A 189 -2.88 22.68 0.33
CA ASP A 189 -4.05 23.36 -0.20
C ASP A 189 -4.08 23.26 -1.74
N ILE A 190 -5.26 23.36 -2.34
CA ILE A 190 -5.44 23.45 -3.80
C ILE A 190 -6.32 24.67 -4.10
N PRO A 191 -5.72 25.87 -4.28
CA PRO A 191 -6.49 27.12 -4.39
C PRO A 191 -7.42 27.17 -5.62
N SER A 192 -7.11 26.37 -6.64
CA SER A 192 -7.86 26.28 -7.88
C SER A 192 -9.12 25.42 -7.76
N ALA A 193 -9.24 24.61 -6.71
CA ALA A 193 -10.42 23.79 -6.46
C ALA A 193 -11.52 24.65 -5.82
N ILE A 194 -12.62 24.85 -6.54
CA ILE A 194 -13.78 25.57 -6.01
C ILE A 194 -14.53 24.60 -5.10
N ASN A 195 -14.58 24.89 -3.80
CA ASN A 195 -15.21 24.04 -2.79
C ASN A 195 -14.69 22.59 -2.78
N GLY A 196 -13.39 22.37 -3.01
CA GLY A 196 -12.79 21.04 -3.00
C GLY A 196 -13.07 20.19 -4.24
N ALA A 197 -13.66 20.77 -5.30
CA ALA A 197 -13.90 20.08 -6.57
C ALA A 197 -13.12 20.71 -7.73
N ALA A 198 -12.69 19.86 -8.68
CA ALA A 198 -12.09 20.28 -9.94
C ALA A 198 -12.72 19.55 -11.14
N GLN A 199 -12.90 20.30 -12.24
CA GLN A 199 -13.42 19.77 -13.49
C GLN A 199 -12.34 19.11 -14.33
N LYS A 200 -12.74 18.18 -15.20
CA LYS A 200 -11.84 17.54 -16.16
C LYS A 200 -11.22 18.61 -17.08
N GLY A 201 -9.90 18.58 -17.22
CA GLY A 201 -9.13 19.59 -17.94
C GLY A 201 -8.80 20.86 -17.15
N GLN A 202 -9.30 21.02 -15.93
CA GLN A 202 -8.97 22.17 -15.07
C GLN A 202 -7.60 21.98 -14.40
N ASN A 203 -6.86 23.08 -14.22
CA ASN A 203 -5.65 23.06 -13.38
C ASN A 203 -6.02 22.75 -11.92
N ALA A 204 -5.18 21.95 -11.26
CA ALA A 204 -5.34 21.52 -9.88
C ALA A 204 -4.03 21.72 -9.11
N ASP A 205 -3.48 22.93 -9.16
CA ASP A 205 -2.17 23.24 -8.57
C ASP A 205 -2.21 23.06 -7.05
N ALA A 206 -1.40 22.13 -6.54
CA ALA A 206 -1.31 21.81 -5.13
C ALA A 206 -0.18 22.63 -4.46
N GLN A 207 -0.52 23.37 -3.43
CA GLN A 207 0.37 24.20 -2.64
C GLN A 207 0.70 23.53 -1.31
N ILE A 208 1.99 23.41 -1.00
CA ILE A 208 2.46 22.79 0.24
C ILE A 208 2.87 23.90 1.20
N PHE A 209 2.35 23.88 2.41
CA PHE A 209 2.63 24.84 3.45
C PHE A 209 3.33 24.19 4.64
N LEU A 210 4.20 24.96 5.29
CA LEU A 210 4.85 24.60 6.54
C LEU A 210 4.61 25.68 7.58
N ASN A 211 4.00 25.32 8.71
CA ASN A 211 3.99 26.13 9.90
C ASN A 211 5.03 25.56 10.87
N THR A 212 6.05 26.32 11.25
CA THR A 212 7.08 25.77 12.17
C THR A 212 6.63 25.80 13.63
N ASN A 213 5.51 26.46 13.96
CA ASN A 213 5.09 26.76 15.33
C ASN A 213 6.22 27.36 16.17
N ASN A 214 7.00 28.26 15.56
CA ASN A 214 8.21 28.87 16.11
C ASN A 214 9.38 27.89 16.40
N ALA A 215 9.35 26.65 15.92
CA ALA A 215 10.51 25.77 15.94
C ALA A 215 11.56 26.20 14.90
N GLN A 216 12.83 25.90 15.16
CA GLN A 216 13.92 26.22 14.24
C GLN A 216 14.13 25.07 13.23
N VAL A 217 13.48 25.16 12.08
CA VAL A 217 13.55 24.12 11.04
C VAL A 217 14.76 24.32 10.13
N LYS A 218 15.62 23.30 10.01
CA LYS A 218 16.78 23.31 9.12
C LYS A 218 16.54 22.65 7.77
N ALA A 219 15.76 21.58 7.76
CA ALA A 219 15.44 20.87 6.54
C ALA A 219 14.05 20.25 6.63
N THR A 220 13.44 20.00 5.49
CA THR A 220 12.21 19.22 5.39
C THR A 220 12.29 18.33 4.15
N ASP A 221 11.77 17.13 4.28
CA ASP A 221 11.55 16.19 3.19
C ASP A 221 10.07 15.88 3.12
N VAL A 222 9.42 16.27 2.02
CA VAL A 222 8.00 16.09 1.80
C VAL A 222 7.81 15.02 0.74
N ILE A 223 7.14 13.94 1.12
CA ILE A 223 6.81 12.83 0.23
C ILE A 223 5.30 12.78 0.04
N LEU A 224 4.87 12.81 -1.21
CA LEU A 224 3.47 12.85 -1.61
C LEU A 224 3.18 11.79 -2.64
N PHE A 225 2.06 11.10 -2.49
CA PHE A 225 1.50 10.27 -3.54
C PHE A 225 0.45 11.04 -4.31
N TYR A 226 0.29 10.75 -5.60
CA TYR A 226 -0.72 11.36 -6.45
C TYR A 226 -1.50 10.29 -7.22
N ASP A 227 -2.76 10.57 -7.56
CA ASP A 227 -3.59 9.70 -8.39
C ASP A 227 -3.39 10.07 -9.87
N ASP A 228 -2.63 9.26 -10.60
CA ASP A 228 -2.41 9.51 -12.02
C ASP A 228 -3.55 9.05 -12.92
N ALA A 229 -4.54 8.29 -12.44
CA ALA A 229 -5.75 8.04 -13.22
C ALA A 229 -6.56 9.33 -13.37
N ARG A 230 -6.45 10.22 -12.39
CA ARG A 230 -7.22 11.48 -12.32
C ARG A 230 -6.40 12.73 -12.60
N LEU A 231 -5.14 12.77 -12.20
CA LEU A 231 -4.25 13.92 -12.38
C LEU A 231 -3.16 13.63 -13.42
N THR A 232 -2.75 14.67 -14.13
CA THR A 232 -1.53 14.68 -14.94
C THR A 232 -0.73 15.92 -14.63
N PHE A 233 0.58 15.86 -14.82
CA PHE A 233 1.44 17.03 -14.75
C PHE A 233 1.20 17.94 -15.96
N GLN A 234 1.32 19.26 -15.76
CA GLN A 234 1.20 20.25 -16.85
C GLN A 234 2.31 20.10 -17.89
N ASN A 235 3.54 19.79 -17.46
CA ASN A 235 4.68 19.44 -18.31
C ASN A 235 4.97 17.95 -18.20
N VAL A 236 4.70 17.20 -19.28
CA VAL A 236 4.90 15.74 -19.34
C VAL A 236 6.30 15.32 -19.78
N MET A 237 7.11 16.25 -20.32
CA MET A 237 8.46 15.97 -20.81
C MET A 237 9.50 16.02 -19.69
N ASP A 238 9.32 16.96 -18.77
CA ASP A 238 10.17 17.14 -17.59
C ASP A 238 9.28 17.32 -16.35
N LEU A 239 9.02 16.20 -15.68
CA LEU A 239 8.09 16.18 -14.56
C LEU A 239 8.56 17.08 -13.40
N ALA A 240 9.87 17.21 -13.20
CA ALA A 240 10.45 18.02 -12.12
C ALA A 240 10.26 19.53 -12.32
N GLN A 241 9.92 19.99 -13.54
CA GLN A 241 9.55 21.38 -13.81
C GLN A 241 8.15 21.75 -13.31
N ASN A 242 7.31 20.76 -13.01
CA ASN A 242 6.00 21.02 -12.41
C ASN A 242 6.09 21.36 -10.92
N ILE A 243 7.26 21.19 -10.31
CA ILE A 243 7.52 21.51 -8.91
C ILE A 243 8.27 22.85 -8.85
N GLU A 244 7.58 23.88 -8.38
CA GLU A 244 8.11 25.22 -8.19
C GLU A 244 8.32 25.48 -6.70
N ILE A 245 9.59 25.67 -6.29
CA ILE A 245 9.92 26.01 -4.90
C ILE A 245 9.73 27.51 -4.71
N ASN A 246 9.01 27.90 -3.66
CA ASN A 246 8.81 29.31 -3.34
C ASN A 246 10.14 29.91 -2.84
N PRO A 247 10.70 30.93 -3.53
CA PRO A 247 11.96 31.56 -3.13
C PRO A 247 11.85 32.30 -1.79
N ASN A 248 10.63 32.61 -1.33
CA ASN A 248 10.38 33.28 -0.06
C ASN A 248 10.11 32.31 1.11
N SER A 249 10.25 31.01 0.90
CA SER A 249 10.01 29.99 1.94
C SER A 249 11.05 30.00 3.07
N GLY A 250 12.18 30.70 2.88
CA GLY A 250 13.35 30.66 3.76
C GLY A 250 14.27 29.46 3.51
N PHE A 251 13.86 28.51 2.67
CA PHE A 251 14.71 27.40 2.21
C PHE A 251 15.46 27.76 0.93
N SER A 252 16.61 27.11 0.72
CA SER A 252 17.42 27.30 -0.48
C SER A 252 16.78 26.62 -1.70
N THR A 253 16.49 27.38 -2.75
CA THR A 253 16.05 26.83 -4.04
C THR A 253 17.17 26.11 -4.78
N GLN A 254 18.44 26.43 -4.50
CA GLN A 254 19.61 25.79 -5.11
C GLN A 254 19.92 24.41 -4.53
N LEU A 255 19.55 24.17 -3.26
CA LEU A 255 19.72 22.89 -2.58
C LEU A 255 18.44 22.05 -2.60
N ALA A 256 17.43 22.49 -3.35
CA ALA A 256 16.16 21.79 -3.42
C ALA A 256 16.28 20.50 -4.24
N ILE A 257 15.80 19.40 -3.68
CA ILE A 257 15.63 18.13 -4.39
C ILE A 257 14.19 18.08 -4.87
N LYS A 258 14.00 17.86 -6.18
CA LYS A 258 12.69 17.75 -6.81
C LYS A 258 12.67 16.47 -7.63
N THR A 259 11.93 15.47 -7.18
CA THR A 259 11.83 14.21 -7.88
C THR A 259 10.38 13.82 -8.04
N VAL A 260 10.02 13.44 -9.26
CA VAL A 260 8.74 12.81 -9.56
C VAL A 260 9.08 11.41 -10.05
N ASP A 261 8.58 10.41 -9.33
CA ASP A 261 8.61 9.02 -9.72
C ASP A 261 7.22 8.67 -10.28
N PRO A 262 7.03 8.73 -11.62
CA PRO A 262 5.75 8.44 -12.23
C PRO A 262 5.37 6.96 -12.16
N VAL A 263 6.28 6.08 -11.76
CA VAL A 263 6.02 4.65 -11.55
C VAL A 263 5.47 4.44 -10.15
N ALA A 264 6.11 5.01 -9.13
CA ALA A 264 5.63 4.97 -7.75
C ALA A 264 4.50 5.96 -7.44
N LYS A 265 4.08 6.76 -8.44
CA LYS A 265 3.13 7.87 -8.29
C LYS A 265 3.51 8.78 -7.13
N LYS A 266 4.80 9.01 -6.99
CA LYS A 266 5.41 9.61 -5.81
C LYS A 266 6.15 10.88 -6.19
N ILE A 267 6.01 11.90 -5.36
CA ILE A 267 6.68 13.18 -5.47
C ILE A 267 7.51 13.34 -4.20
N THR A 268 8.77 13.71 -4.36
CA THR A 268 9.70 13.98 -3.27
C THR A 268 10.25 15.39 -3.41
N ILE A 269 10.09 16.18 -2.35
CA ILE A 269 10.56 17.56 -2.25
C ILE A 269 11.43 17.68 -1.01
N GLY A 270 12.75 17.73 -1.22
CA GLY A 270 13.72 17.96 -0.16
C GLY A 270 14.15 19.42 -0.15
N LEU A 271 14.08 20.08 1.00
CA LEU A 271 14.45 21.48 1.19
C LEU A 271 15.42 21.63 2.36
N ALA A 272 16.43 22.48 2.19
CA ALA A 272 17.41 22.80 3.23
C ALA A 272 17.59 24.32 3.36
N ALA A 273 17.58 24.81 4.60
CA ALA A 273 17.82 26.22 4.90
C ALA A 273 19.33 26.51 4.81
N PRO A 274 19.76 27.56 4.09
CA PRO A 274 21.17 27.75 3.76
C PRO A 274 22.06 28.07 4.97
N THR A 275 21.62 28.95 5.88
CA THR A 275 22.42 29.40 7.03
C THR A 275 21.59 29.62 8.28
N THR A 276 20.43 30.28 8.18
CA THR A 276 19.50 30.50 9.30
C THR A 276 18.36 29.47 9.23
N PRO A 277 18.02 28.75 10.32
CA PRO A 277 16.83 27.92 10.34
C PRO A 277 15.57 28.74 10.00
N VAL A 278 14.62 28.13 9.30
CA VAL A 278 13.30 28.71 9.07
C VAL A 278 12.53 28.64 10.38
N GLN A 279 11.98 29.78 10.81
CA GLN A 279 11.18 29.91 12.02
C GLN A 279 10.03 30.89 11.74
N ASN A 280 8.81 30.34 11.66
CA ASN A 280 7.58 31.07 11.41
C ASN A 280 6.40 30.47 12.20
N SER A 281 5.58 31.32 12.82
CA SER A 281 4.34 30.93 13.49
C SER A 281 3.13 30.86 12.56
N SER A 282 3.29 31.32 11.32
CA SER A 282 2.30 31.28 10.25
C SER A 282 2.73 30.31 9.16
N ASP A 283 1.77 29.91 8.34
CA ASP A 283 1.99 29.02 7.21
C ASP A 283 2.92 29.67 6.18
N VAL A 284 3.98 28.94 5.83
CA VAL A 284 4.93 29.32 4.79
C VAL A 284 4.72 28.42 3.59
N LEU A 285 4.34 29.00 2.45
CA LEU A 285 4.29 28.27 1.18
C LEU A 285 5.70 27.75 0.84
N LEU A 286 5.88 26.44 0.82
CA LEU A 286 7.14 25.77 0.46
C LEU A 286 7.28 25.61 -1.05
N ALA A 287 6.27 25.01 -1.67
CA ALA A 287 6.29 24.65 -3.08
C ALA A 287 4.88 24.61 -3.67
N THR A 288 4.79 24.77 -4.99
CA THR A 288 3.59 24.51 -5.79
C THR A 288 3.87 23.36 -6.74
N ILE A 289 3.01 22.34 -6.74
CA ILE A 289 3.02 21.22 -7.69
C ILE A 289 1.91 21.46 -8.70
N ARG A 290 2.28 21.55 -9.98
CA ARG A 290 1.36 21.88 -11.06
C ARG A 290 0.71 20.64 -11.66
N PHE A 291 -0.59 20.48 -11.42
CA PHE A 291 -1.40 19.42 -11.99
C PHE A 291 -2.48 19.97 -12.93
N VAL A 292 -3.01 19.09 -13.76
CA VAL A 292 -4.26 19.22 -14.49
C VAL A 292 -5.07 17.97 -14.22
N VAL A 293 -6.37 18.12 -13.99
CA VAL A 293 -7.29 16.97 -13.98
C VAL A 293 -7.37 16.43 -15.40
N LYS A 294 -7.10 15.13 -15.59
CA LYS A 294 -7.13 14.53 -16.93
C LYS A 294 -8.50 14.73 -17.59
N PRO A 295 -8.58 15.07 -18.89
CA PRO A 295 -9.85 15.13 -19.61
C PRO A 295 -10.62 13.80 -19.55
N SER A 296 -9.89 12.69 -19.50
CA SER A 296 -10.40 11.33 -19.37
C SER A 296 -10.50 10.82 -17.92
N ALA A 297 -10.30 11.68 -16.92
CA ALA A 297 -10.29 11.27 -15.52
C ALA A 297 -11.63 10.59 -15.16
N PRO A 298 -11.61 9.43 -14.46
CA PRO A 298 -12.81 8.91 -13.84
C PRO A 298 -13.27 9.86 -12.73
N ASP A 299 -14.58 9.93 -12.52
CA ASP A 299 -15.13 10.72 -11.42
C ASP A 299 -14.70 10.09 -10.07
N GLY A 300 -14.61 10.88 -9.01
CA GLY A 300 -14.28 10.43 -7.65
C GLY A 300 -13.24 11.28 -6.92
N MET A 301 -12.90 10.87 -5.70
CA MET A 301 -11.96 11.59 -4.83
C MET A 301 -10.49 11.29 -5.19
N VAL A 302 -9.67 12.33 -5.12
CA VAL A 302 -8.20 12.27 -5.16
C VAL A 302 -7.65 12.72 -3.81
N ASP A 303 -6.82 11.90 -3.20
CA ASP A 303 -6.19 12.19 -1.91
C ASP A 303 -4.75 12.65 -2.16
N LEU A 304 -4.41 13.87 -1.76
CA LEU A 304 -3.05 14.42 -1.75
C LEU A 304 -2.64 14.61 -0.29
N ILE A 305 -2.07 13.57 0.31
CA ILE A 305 -1.70 13.55 1.74
C ILE A 305 -0.19 13.33 1.85
N PRO A 306 0.55 14.13 2.65
CA PRO A 306 1.94 13.83 2.96
C PRO A 306 2.09 12.45 3.58
N ASP A 307 2.90 11.59 2.97
CA ASP A 307 3.17 10.24 3.47
C ASP A 307 3.79 10.32 4.87
N SER A 308 3.50 9.35 5.74
CA SER A 308 3.98 9.21 7.12
C SER A 308 5.51 9.24 7.31
N ILE A 309 6.30 9.00 6.26
CA ILE A 309 7.77 9.07 6.29
C ILE A 309 8.32 10.45 5.92
N SER A 310 7.50 11.40 5.47
CA SER A 310 7.91 12.81 5.36
C SER A 310 8.48 13.28 6.69
N THR A 311 9.47 14.17 6.67
CA THR A 311 10.21 14.63 7.86
C THR A 311 10.37 16.14 7.88
N VAL A 312 10.33 16.72 9.09
CA VAL A 312 10.74 18.11 9.33
C VAL A 312 11.80 18.09 10.42
N TYR A 313 13.00 18.54 10.06
CA TYR A 313 14.19 18.48 10.90
C TYR A 313 14.44 19.82 11.60
N ASP A 314 14.46 19.78 12.93
CA ASP A 314 15.01 20.82 13.81
C ASP A 314 16.40 20.40 14.33
N LEU A 315 17.24 21.37 14.63
CA LEU A 315 18.56 21.24 15.24
C LEU A 315 18.57 20.46 16.56
N GLN A 316 17.48 20.47 17.33
CA GLN A 316 17.47 19.93 18.70
C GLN A 316 16.87 18.52 18.81
N THR A 317 15.88 18.20 17.99
CA THR A 317 14.92 17.10 18.25
C THR A 317 14.84 16.07 17.12
N GLN A 318 15.51 16.32 16.00
CA GLN A 318 15.69 15.42 14.84
C GLN A 318 14.43 14.90 14.11
N ASN A 319 13.20 15.11 14.61
CA ASN A 319 11.95 14.96 13.84
C ASN A 319 10.78 15.62 14.60
N ILE A 320 10.23 16.73 14.10
CA ILE A 320 9.20 17.51 14.80
C ILE A 320 7.87 17.60 14.08
N LEU A 321 7.54 16.65 13.20
CA LEU A 321 6.22 16.65 12.56
C LEU A 321 5.13 16.38 13.60
N GLY A 322 4.42 17.44 13.98
CA GLY A 322 3.29 17.38 14.89
C GLY A 322 1.99 16.96 14.20
N CYS A 323 1.84 17.30 12.91
CA CYS A 323 0.66 16.97 12.12
C CYS A 323 0.97 17.00 10.61
N ARG A 324 0.21 16.22 9.84
CA ARG A 324 0.22 16.19 8.37
C ARG A 324 -1.21 16.46 7.89
N GLY A 325 -1.45 17.67 7.40
CA GLY A 325 -2.68 18.01 6.69
C GLY A 325 -2.57 17.57 5.23
N GLY A 326 -3.49 16.72 4.78
CA GLY A 326 -3.69 16.43 3.37
C GLY A 326 -4.86 17.20 2.77
N TYR A 327 -4.97 17.16 1.45
CA TYR A 327 -6.08 17.72 0.69
C TYR A 327 -6.83 16.62 -0.04
N HIS A 328 -8.16 16.70 -0.05
CA HIS A 328 -9.04 15.78 -0.76
C HIS A 328 -9.75 16.53 -1.88
N LEU A 329 -9.52 16.12 -3.12
CA LEU A 329 -10.02 16.78 -4.33
C LEU A 329 -11.06 15.90 -5.02
N LEU A 330 -12.31 16.35 -5.11
CA LEU A 330 -13.32 15.70 -5.91
C LEU A 330 -13.11 16.00 -7.40
N VAL A 331 -12.93 14.96 -8.20
CA VAL A 331 -12.81 15.03 -9.66
C VAL A 331 -14.13 14.59 -10.29
N GLY A 332 -14.67 15.42 -11.19
CA GLY A 332 -15.92 15.11 -11.90
C GLY A 332 -17.19 15.54 -11.15
N GLN A 333 -18.22 15.89 -11.93
CA GLN A 333 -19.52 16.49 -11.54
C GLN A 333 -19.48 17.76 -10.66
N VAL A 334 -19.43 18.95 -11.29
CA VAL A 334 -20.43 19.98 -10.92
C VAL A 334 -21.53 19.89 -11.97
N THR A 335 -22.56 19.09 -11.68
CA THR A 335 -23.74 19.05 -12.55
C THR A 335 -24.41 20.43 -12.55
N ALA A 336 -24.27 21.18 -13.64
CA ALA A 336 -25.33 22.09 -14.04
C ALA A 336 -26.52 21.21 -14.46
N THR A 337 -27.63 21.34 -13.73
CA THR A 337 -28.89 20.61 -13.96
C THR A 337 -29.30 20.68 -15.44
N ALA A 338 -29.23 19.56 -16.16
CA ALA A 338 -29.72 19.45 -17.53
C ALA A 338 -30.72 18.28 -17.67
N THR A 339 -31.78 18.57 -18.42
CA THR A 339 -33.02 17.84 -18.71
C THR A 339 -32.83 16.44 -19.32
N PRO A 340 -33.64 15.43 -18.95
CA PRO A 340 -33.46 14.03 -19.36
C PRO A 340 -33.85 13.75 -20.83
N THR A 341 -33.10 12.85 -21.48
CA THR A 341 -33.39 12.26 -22.81
C THR A 341 -33.38 10.72 -22.70
N PRO A 342 -34.24 9.96 -23.42
CA PRO A 342 -34.56 8.55 -23.12
C PRO A 342 -33.58 7.50 -23.72
N PRO A 343 -33.68 6.22 -23.29
CA PRO A 343 -32.65 5.19 -23.49
C PRO A 343 -32.80 4.37 -24.79
N VAL A 344 -31.68 3.90 -25.34
CA VAL A 344 -31.61 3.03 -26.55
C VAL A 344 -31.00 1.66 -26.23
N GLY A 345 -31.79 0.61 -26.48
CA GLY A 345 -31.48 -0.62 -27.24
C GLY A 345 -30.27 -1.51 -26.88
N ALA A 346 -30.57 -2.72 -26.40
CA ALA A 346 -29.63 -3.85 -26.19
C ALA A 346 -29.10 -4.45 -27.51
N THR A 347 -27.91 -5.08 -27.47
CA THR A 347 -27.30 -5.80 -28.60
C THR A 347 -26.78 -7.18 -28.16
N ASP A 348 -26.92 -8.15 -29.08
CA ASP A 348 -26.85 -9.60 -28.88
C ASP A 348 -25.46 -10.21 -28.62
N THR A 349 -25.49 -11.37 -27.95
CA THR A 349 -24.35 -12.20 -27.50
C THR A 349 -23.87 -13.19 -28.57
N PRO A 350 -22.55 -13.33 -28.84
CA PRO A 350 -22.03 -14.36 -29.75
C PRO A 350 -21.67 -15.69 -29.06
N THR A 351 -21.86 -16.78 -29.82
CA THR A 351 -21.71 -18.20 -29.47
C THR A 351 -20.25 -18.68 -29.60
N PRO A 352 -19.75 -19.63 -28.76
CA PRO A 352 -18.37 -20.13 -28.82
C PRO A 352 -18.16 -21.27 -29.85
N PRO A 353 -17.02 -21.34 -30.55
CA PRO A 353 -16.71 -22.44 -31.48
C PRO A 353 -16.00 -23.62 -30.80
N ILE A 354 -16.39 -24.83 -31.20
CA ILE A 354 -15.84 -26.14 -30.78
C ILE A 354 -14.92 -26.68 -31.90
N GLY A 355 -13.74 -27.18 -31.54
CA GLY A 355 -12.96 -28.14 -32.35
C GLY A 355 -11.49 -27.77 -32.58
N GLY A 356 -10.59 -28.28 -31.72
CA GLY A 356 -9.14 -28.15 -31.88
C GLY A 356 -8.57 -29.20 -32.84
N THR A 357 -8.01 -28.74 -33.96
CA THR A 357 -7.26 -29.54 -34.93
C THR A 357 -5.90 -29.91 -34.35
N ILE A 358 -5.54 -31.20 -34.33
CA ILE A 358 -4.21 -31.67 -33.93
C ILE A 358 -3.17 -31.33 -35.00
N THR A 359 -2.34 -30.31 -34.75
CA THR A 359 -1.20 -29.98 -35.61
C THR A 359 -0.13 -31.09 -35.49
N PRO A 360 0.32 -31.72 -36.59
CA PRO A 360 1.35 -32.76 -36.52
C PRO A 360 2.66 -32.19 -35.95
N THR A 361 3.27 -32.91 -35.01
CA THR A 361 4.59 -32.57 -34.48
C THR A 361 5.63 -32.63 -35.60
N PRO A 362 6.42 -31.56 -35.85
CA PRO A 362 7.41 -31.54 -36.91
C PRO A 362 8.46 -32.64 -36.69
N THR A 363 8.75 -33.40 -37.77
CA THR A 363 9.78 -34.43 -37.79
C THR A 363 11.17 -33.80 -37.64
N LEU A 364 12.00 -34.32 -36.72
CA LEU A 364 13.36 -33.83 -36.50
C LEU A 364 14.30 -34.22 -37.64
N GLY A 365 15.20 -33.31 -38.01
CA GLY A 365 16.32 -33.58 -38.90
C GLY A 365 17.41 -34.42 -38.23
N PRO A 366 18.33 -35.02 -39.01
CA PRO A 366 19.33 -35.99 -38.53
C PRO A 366 20.35 -35.43 -37.51
N ASN A 367 20.52 -34.10 -37.45
CA ASN A 367 21.45 -33.43 -36.54
C ASN A 367 20.73 -32.48 -35.56
N GLN A 368 19.42 -32.67 -35.37
CA GLN A 368 18.63 -31.87 -34.44
C GLN A 368 18.48 -32.58 -33.10
N SER A 369 18.47 -31.80 -32.03
CA SER A 369 18.19 -32.27 -30.68
C SER A 369 16.99 -31.51 -30.14
N ALA A 370 15.90 -32.22 -29.86
CA ALA A 370 14.74 -31.69 -29.17
C ALA A 370 14.86 -32.00 -27.67
N LEU A 371 14.56 -31.01 -26.84
CA LEU A 371 14.46 -31.20 -25.39
C LEU A 371 12.98 -31.22 -25.00
N ASN A 372 12.46 -32.36 -24.59
CA ASN A 372 11.12 -32.44 -23.99
C ASN A 372 11.25 -32.04 -22.52
N LEU A 373 11.01 -30.76 -22.26
CA LEU A 373 11.23 -30.14 -20.96
C LEU A 373 9.93 -30.07 -20.17
N ARG A 374 9.99 -30.45 -18.89
CA ARG A 374 8.94 -30.19 -17.89
C ARG A 374 9.46 -29.23 -16.84
N LEU A 375 8.75 -28.12 -16.62
CA LEU A 375 9.17 -27.03 -15.73
C LEU A 375 8.11 -26.75 -14.68
N LYS A 376 8.54 -26.23 -13.52
CA LYS A 376 7.65 -25.72 -12.47
C LYS A 376 8.04 -24.30 -12.11
N PHE A 377 7.09 -23.38 -12.26
CA PHE A 377 7.28 -21.96 -11.93
C PHE A 377 6.75 -21.67 -10.52
N GLN A 378 7.43 -20.78 -9.80
CA GLN A 378 7.02 -20.36 -8.47
C GLN A 378 5.64 -19.69 -8.51
N GLY A 379 4.73 -20.05 -7.60
CA GLY A 379 3.39 -19.45 -7.50
C GLY A 379 2.32 -20.07 -8.42
N ILE A 380 2.70 -20.82 -9.45
CA ILE A 380 1.77 -21.46 -10.39
C ILE A 380 1.56 -22.93 -9.98
N LEU A 381 0.61 -23.17 -9.07
CA LEU A 381 0.34 -24.50 -8.50
C LEU A 381 -0.69 -25.33 -9.29
N SER A 382 -1.41 -24.67 -10.21
CA SER A 382 -2.40 -25.26 -11.10
C SER A 382 -2.44 -24.47 -12.41
N SER A 383 -3.20 -24.95 -13.39
CA SER A 383 -3.43 -24.20 -14.63
C SER A 383 -4.00 -22.80 -14.32
N PRO A 384 -3.33 -21.71 -14.74
CA PRO A 384 -3.71 -20.33 -14.47
C PRO A 384 -4.84 -19.83 -15.40
N ASN A 385 -5.61 -18.82 -14.97
CA ASN A 385 -6.77 -18.34 -15.73
C ASN A 385 -6.40 -17.45 -16.92
N GLN A 386 -5.27 -16.75 -16.89
CA GLN A 386 -4.86 -15.76 -17.91
C GLN A 386 -4.12 -16.38 -19.09
N ALA A 387 -3.06 -17.14 -18.83
CA ALA A 387 -2.11 -17.56 -19.85
C ALA A 387 -1.84 -19.06 -19.76
N GLN A 388 -2.33 -19.81 -20.73
CA GLN A 388 -2.08 -21.24 -20.85
C GLN A 388 -0.74 -21.56 -21.54
N ASN A 389 -0.13 -20.53 -22.16
CA ASN A 389 1.11 -20.62 -22.92
C ASN A 389 2.12 -19.59 -22.42
N LEU A 390 3.40 -19.98 -22.32
CA LEU A 390 4.51 -19.08 -21.98
C LEU A 390 5.67 -19.27 -22.97
N SER A 391 6.22 -18.16 -23.46
CA SER A 391 7.47 -18.20 -24.23
C SER A 391 8.65 -18.29 -23.26
N VAL A 392 9.44 -19.35 -23.38
CA VAL A 392 10.58 -19.63 -22.50
C VAL A 392 11.85 -19.69 -23.34
N LYS A 393 12.86 -18.94 -22.91
CA LYS A 393 14.19 -18.97 -23.50
C LYS A 393 15.00 -20.10 -22.87
N VAL A 394 15.55 -20.96 -23.71
CA VAL A 394 16.33 -22.15 -23.32
C VAL A 394 17.72 -22.03 -23.94
N LEU A 395 18.74 -22.04 -23.10
CA LEU A 395 20.15 -22.04 -23.49
C LEU A 395 20.76 -23.41 -23.22
N VAL A 396 21.45 -23.99 -24.19
CA VAL A 396 22.27 -25.18 -24.02
C VAL A 396 23.75 -24.78 -24.12
N ASN A 397 24.51 -25.12 -23.09
CA ASN A 397 25.93 -24.80 -22.98
C ASN A 397 26.76 -26.05 -22.68
N SER A 398 27.86 -26.27 -23.41
CA SER A 398 28.89 -27.27 -23.11
C SER A 398 30.26 -26.64 -23.36
N VAL A 399 31.14 -26.70 -22.35
CA VAL A 399 32.48 -26.12 -22.43
C VAL A 399 33.39 -27.02 -23.27
N SER A 400 33.31 -28.34 -23.12
CA SER A 400 34.20 -29.25 -23.85
C SER A 400 33.89 -29.29 -25.35
N LEU A 401 32.63 -29.09 -25.73
CA LEU A 401 32.17 -29.07 -27.12
C LEU A 401 32.08 -27.66 -27.71
N SER A 402 32.40 -26.62 -26.94
CA SER A 402 32.26 -25.20 -27.35
C SER A 402 30.86 -24.85 -27.87
N VAL A 403 29.82 -25.44 -27.27
CA VAL A 403 28.42 -25.21 -27.65
C VAL A 403 27.81 -24.13 -26.76
N ASN A 404 27.15 -23.15 -27.37
CA ASN A 404 26.38 -22.12 -26.68
C ASN A 404 25.20 -21.67 -27.56
N GLN A 405 24.07 -22.39 -27.50
CA GLN A 405 22.92 -22.15 -28.36
C GLN A 405 21.68 -21.76 -27.57
N THR A 406 20.96 -20.74 -28.03
CA THR A 406 19.73 -20.24 -27.42
C THR A 406 18.55 -20.42 -28.36
N VAL A 407 17.44 -20.95 -27.86
CA VAL A 407 16.16 -21.00 -28.58
C VAL A 407 15.05 -20.51 -27.65
N ALA A 408 14.07 -19.78 -28.19
CA ALA A 408 12.81 -19.51 -27.51
C ALA A 408 11.77 -20.52 -27.99
N SER A 409 11.00 -21.11 -27.06
CA SER A 409 9.93 -22.05 -27.37
C SER A 409 8.71 -21.74 -26.52
N ASP A 410 7.53 -22.04 -27.04
CA ASP A 410 6.30 -21.97 -26.27
C ASP A 410 6.17 -23.22 -25.39
N PHE A 411 5.70 -22.99 -24.17
CA PHE A 411 5.39 -24.00 -23.16
C PHE A 411 3.92 -23.92 -22.82
N THR A 412 3.30 -25.08 -22.59
CA THR A 412 1.89 -25.19 -22.22
C THR A 412 1.77 -25.80 -20.83
N VAL A 413 0.79 -25.35 -20.05
CA VAL A 413 0.60 -25.76 -18.65
C VAL A 413 -0.42 -26.88 -18.53
N ASP A 414 -0.13 -27.87 -17.68
CA ASP A 414 -1.09 -28.91 -17.32
C ASP A 414 -1.95 -28.52 -16.09
N ALA A 415 -2.87 -29.38 -15.68
CA ALA A 415 -3.74 -29.14 -14.54
C ALA A 415 -2.98 -28.97 -13.21
N ASN A 416 -1.75 -29.48 -13.10
CA ASN A 416 -0.91 -29.45 -11.89
C ASN A 416 0.10 -28.28 -11.92
N GLY A 417 -0.03 -27.34 -12.85
CA GLY A 417 0.91 -26.22 -12.99
C GLY A 417 2.28 -26.63 -13.55
N ILE A 418 2.40 -27.81 -14.17
CA ILE A 418 3.64 -28.25 -14.82
C ILE A 418 3.62 -27.80 -16.28
N TRP A 419 4.67 -27.09 -16.68
CA TRP A 419 4.80 -26.50 -18.00
C TRP A 419 5.65 -27.40 -18.90
N SER A 420 5.09 -27.79 -20.04
CA SER A 420 5.75 -28.68 -21.00
C SER A 420 6.03 -27.96 -22.33
N GLY A 421 7.24 -28.10 -22.84
CA GLY A 421 7.68 -27.47 -24.08
C GLY A 421 8.78 -28.27 -24.77
N ARG A 422 8.99 -27.99 -26.06
CA ARG A 422 9.91 -28.74 -26.94
C ARG A 422 10.79 -27.82 -27.79
N PRO A 423 11.76 -27.10 -27.19
CA PRO A 423 12.77 -26.39 -27.97
C PRO A 423 13.59 -27.37 -28.81
N VAL A 424 13.82 -27.00 -30.07
CA VAL A 424 14.63 -27.77 -31.02
C VAL A 424 15.90 -27.00 -31.33
N PHE A 425 17.05 -27.65 -31.17
CA PHE A 425 18.36 -27.08 -31.43
C PHE A 425 19.00 -27.75 -32.64
N ASP A 426 19.69 -26.97 -33.47
CA ASP A 426 20.42 -27.47 -34.63
C ASP A 426 21.88 -27.76 -34.28
N ASN A 427 22.39 -28.92 -34.67
CA ASN A 427 23.81 -29.28 -34.54
C ASN A 427 24.33 -29.29 -33.09
N VAL A 428 23.49 -29.60 -32.10
CA VAL A 428 23.96 -29.92 -30.74
C VAL A 428 24.54 -31.33 -30.75
N GLN A 429 25.87 -31.42 -30.64
CA GLN A 429 26.58 -32.70 -30.65
C GLN A 429 26.23 -33.55 -29.43
N PRO A 430 26.13 -34.89 -29.54
CA PRO A 430 25.96 -35.73 -28.38
C PRO A 430 27.11 -35.60 -27.39
N GLY A 431 26.80 -35.49 -26.09
CA GLY A 431 27.79 -35.26 -25.04
C GLY A 431 27.16 -35.29 -23.65
N SER A 432 27.98 -35.38 -22.60
CA SER A 432 27.54 -35.56 -21.20
C SER A 432 27.89 -34.41 -20.26
N ASP A 433 28.38 -33.29 -20.77
CA ASP A 433 28.85 -32.14 -20.00
C ASP A 433 27.97 -30.90 -20.15
N TYR A 434 26.71 -31.10 -20.57
CA TYR A 434 25.80 -29.98 -20.84
C TYR A 434 25.27 -29.35 -19.55
N LYS A 435 25.02 -28.05 -19.67
CA LYS A 435 24.21 -27.22 -18.78
C LYS A 435 23.05 -26.67 -19.59
N VAL A 436 21.85 -26.72 -19.02
CA VAL A 436 20.67 -26.08 -19.59
C VAL A 436 20.32 -24.88 -18.73
N PHE A 437 20.13 -23.71 -19.33
CA PHE A 437 19.60 -22.55 -18.63
C PHE A 437 18.19 -22.26 -19.12
N ILE A 438 17.28 -22.07 -18.17
CA ILE A 438 15.88 -21.79 -18.44
C ILE A 438 15.55 -20.38 -17.95
N LYS A 439 14.93 -19.58 -18.82
CA LYS A 439 14.51 -18.21 -18.53
C LYS A 439 13.07 -18.01 -18.98
N GLY A 440 12.16 -17.93 -18.00
CA GLY A 440 10.78 -17.51 -18.23
C GLY A 440 10.65 -15.99 -18.36
N PRO A 441 9.47 -15.46 -18.73
CA PRO A 441 9.29 -14.04 -19.04
C PRO A 441 9.34 -13.11 -17.82
N LYS A 442 9.15 -13.64 -16.61
CA LYS A 442 9.14 -12.92 -15.33
C LYS A 442 10.00 -13.60 -14.25
N HIS A 443 10.83 -14.55 -14.68
CA HIS A 443 11.50 -15.52 -13.80
C HIS A 443 13.00 -15.36 -13.85
N LEU A 444 13.71 -15.53 -12.74
CA LEU A 444 15.17 -15.59 -12.77
C LEU A 444 15.66 -16.72 -13.66
N GLN A 445 16.78 -16.50 -14.36
CA GLN A 445 17.41 -17.54 -15.16
C GLN A 445 17.95 -18.62 -14.23
N LYS A 446 17.56 -19.88 -14.46
CA LYS A 446 18.03 -21.02 -13.65
C LYS A 446 18.97 -21.89 -14.45
N ARG A 447 20.16 -22.18 -13.91
CA ARG A 447 21.09 -23.18 -14.46
C ARG A 447 20.74 -24.58 -13.94
N ILE A 448 20.71 -25.56 -14.82
CA ILE A 448 20.35 -26.96 -14.54
C ILE A 448 21.37 -27.88 -15.18
N CYS A 449 21.91 -28.82 -14.39
CA CYS A 449 23.05 -29.64 -14.79
C CYS A 449 22.76 -31.14 -14.84
N GLU A 450 21.54 -31.58 -14.53
CA GLU A 450 21.14 -32.99 -14.53
C GLU A 450 19.72 -33.15 -15.08
N GLY A 451 19.37 -34.35 -15.56
CA GLY A 451 18.10 -34.60 -16.24
C GLY A 451 16.87 -34.67 -15.34
N SER A 452 17.05 -34.83 -14.02
CA SER A 452 15.97 -34.86 -13.03
C SER A 452 16.44 -34.24 -11.69
N PRO A 453 16.65 -32.92 -11.67
CA PRO A 453 17.16 -32.22 -10.50
C PRO A 453 16.21 -32.34 -9.31
N GLN A 454 16.74 -32.26 -8.10
CA GLN A 454 15.98 -32.30 -6.85
C GLN A 454 16.34 -31.11 -5.99
N GLU A 455 15.36 -30.51 -5.31
CA GLU A 455 15.63 -29.54 -4.25
C GLU A 455 14.86 -29.88 -2.98
N THR A 456 15.48 -29.58 -1.83
CA THR A 456 14.88 -29.82 -0.52
C THR A 456 14.06 -28.61 -0.04
N PHE A 457 14.31 -27.44 -0.61
CA PHE A 457 13.57 -26.22 -0.34
C PHE A 457 13.36 -25.43 -1.65
N PRO A 458 12.19 -24.79 -1.86
CA PRO A 458 11.89 -24.08 -3.10
C PRO A 458 12.96 -23.09 -3.54
N GLY A 459 13.42 -23.24 -4.78
CA GLY A 459 14.39 -22.35 -5.43
C GLY A 459 15.85 -22.59 -5.07
N THR A 460 16.16 -23.50 -4.14
CA THR A 460 17.52 -23.72 -3.62
C THR A 460 18.40 -24.62 -4.47
N TYR A 461 17.85 -25.24 -5.52
CA TYR A 461 18.67 -26.00 -6.45
C TYR A 461 19.85 -25.17 -6.96
N ASN A 462 21.07 -25.72 -6.98
CA ASN A 462 22.22 -25.12 -7.64
C ASN A 462 23.11 -26.22 -8.21
N CYS A 463 23.90 -25.87 -9.20
CA CYS A 463 24.89 -26.77 -9.78
C CYS A 463 26.01 -25.98 -10.43
N GLU A 464 27.25 -26.49 -10.38
CA GLU A 464 28.41 -25.82 -10.97
C GLU A 464 28.87 -26.48 -12.29
N ASN A 465 28.88 -27.81 -12.32
CA ASN A 465 29.42 -28.60 -13.42
C ASN A 465 28.29 -29.21 -14.26
N GLY A 466 28.41 -29.16 -15.58
CA GLY A 466 27.46 -29.80 -16.48
C GLY A 466 27.61 -31.32 -16.38
N ALA A 467 26.51 -32.01 -16.07
CA ALA A 467 26.43 -33.47 -16.05
C ALA A 467 25.24 -33.98 -16.90
N LEU A 468 24.65 -33.08 -17.69
CA LEU A 468 23.48 -33.39 -18.50
C LEU A 468 23.93 -34.03 -19.80
N SER A 469 23.37 -35.20 -20.10
CA SER A 469 23.64 -35.91 -21.35
C SER A 469 22.60 -35.58 -22.40
N LEU A 470 23.06 -35.06 -23.55
CA LEU A 470 22.23 -34.80 -24.72
C LEU A 470 22.62 -35.75 -25.85
N ASN A 471 21.64 -36.19 -26.61
CA ASN A 471 21.78 -36.98 -27.83
C ASN A 471 21.07 -36.27 -28.99
N TYR A 472 21.35 -36.68 -30.22
CA TYR A 472 20.49 -36.36 -31.34
C TYR A 472 19.09 -36.96 -31.13
N GLY A 473 18.08 -36.31 -31.70
CA GLY A 473 16.69 -36.71 -31.53
C GLY A 473 16.08 -36.17 -30.24
N GLU A 474 15.27 -36.99 -29.57
CA GLU A 474 14.49 -36.60 -28.40
C GLU A 474 15.28 -36.79 -27.10
N ASN A 475 15.28 -35.77 -26.24
CA ASN A 475 15.86 -35.82 -24.91
C ASN A 475 14.76 -35.49 -23.89
N ASN A 476 14.39 -36.44 -23.04
CA ASN A 476 13.35 -36.25 -22.03
C ASN A 476 13.97 -35.78 -20.73
N LEU A 477 13.69 -34.53 -20.32
CA LEU A 477 14.28 -33.91 -19.14
C LEU A 477 13.17 -33.37 -18.24
N ASP A 478 13.13 -33.83 -16.98
CA ASP A 478 12.09 -33.48 -16.04
C ASP A 478 12.64 -32.58 -14.94
N PHE A 479 12.43 -31.28 -15.10
CA PHE A 479 12.85 -30.25 -14.14
C PHE A 479 11.70 -29.83 -13.22
N SER A 480 10.59 -30.56 -13.17
CA SER A 480 9.41 -30.18 -12.37
C SER A 480 9.60 -30.32 -10.86
N ASN A 481 10.69 -30.96 -10.42
CA ASN A 481 11.06 -31.12 -9.01
C ASN A 481 11.86 -29.93 -8.45
N ILE A 482 12.11 -28.89 -9.26
CA ILE A 482 12.72 -27.63 -8.82
C ILE A 482 11.86 -26.44 -9.25
N PHE A 483 11.89 -25.36 -8.47
CA PHE A 483 11.16 -24.13 -8.78
C PHE A 483 12.02 -23.13 -9.55
N LEU A 484 11.47 -22.60 -10.64
CA LEU A 484 11.96 -21.39 -11.28
C LEU A 484 11.38 -20.18 -10.56
N LEU A 485 12.25 -19.43 -9.86
CA LEU A 485 11.86 -18.28 -9.05
C LEU A 485 11.40 -17.11 -9.93
N VAL A 486 10.39 -16.40 -9.47
CA VAL A 486 9.89 -15.15 -10.09
C VAL A 486 10.70 -13.94 -9.63
N GLY A 487 10.51 -12.79 -10.28
CA GLY A 487 10.89 -11.49 -9.70
C GLY A 487 11.86 -10.65 -10.52
N ASP A 488 12.34 -11.13 -11.66
CA ASP A 488 13.10 -10.33 -12.62
C ASP A 488 12.07 -9.66 -13.56
N VAL A 489 11.56 -8.47 -13.21
CA VAL A 489 10.42 -7.80 -13.88
C VAL A 489 10.48 -6.27 -13.84
N PRO A 490 10.21 -5.56 -14.96
CA PRO A 490 10.01 -6.04 -16.33
C PRO A 490 11.33 -6.06 -17.12
N VAL A 491 12.32 -5.30 -16.68
CA VAL A 491 13.66 -5.22 -17.25
C VAL A 491 14.38 -6.48 -16.80
N GLN A 492 14.51 -7.44 -17.72
CA GLN A 492 15.09 -8.76 -17.45
C GLN A 492 16.62 -8.65 -17.29
N ASP A 493 17.10 -8.10 -16.18
CA ASP A 493 18.52 -7.89 -15.89
C ASP A 493 19.16 -9.04 -15.09
N GLY A 494 18.34 -10.01 -14.68
CA GLY A 494 18.78 -11.20 -13.96
C GLY A 494 18.89 -11.00 -12.45
N VAL A 495 18.46 -9.86 -11.91
CA VAL A 495 18.55 -9.55 -10.48
C VAL A 495 17.22 -9.04 -9.94
N VAL A 496 16.64 -9.76 -8.98
CA VAL A 496 15.51 -9.23 -8.21
C VAL A 496 16.01 -8.14 -7.27
N ASN A 497 15.55 -6.91 -7.50
CA ASN A 497 15.98 -5.76 -6.74
C ASN A 497 14.77 -4.89 -6.29
N SER A 498 15.07 -3.74 -5.69
CA SER A 498 14.04 -2.86 -5.14
C SER A 498 13.09 -2.29 -6.20
N TYR A 499 13.53 -2.23 -7.46
CA TYR A 499 12.70 -1.81 -8.59
C TYR A 499 11.59 -2.83 -8.88
N ASP A 500 11.92 -4.12 -9.00
CA ASP A 500 10.95 -5.18 -9.27
C ASP A 500 9.89 -5.27 -8.16
N ILE A 501 10.34 -5.24 -6.90
CA ILE A 501 9.46 -5.25 -5.71
C ILE A 501 8.53 -4.04 -5.73
N SER A 502 9.09 -2.87 -6.03
CA SER A 502 8.30 -1.64 -6.10
C SER A 502 7.29 -1.72 -7.23
N LEU A 503 7.64 -2.29 -8.38
CA LEU A 503 6.73 -2.43 -9.50
C LEU A 503 5.52 -3.30 -9.14
N ILE A 504 5.73 -4.46 -8.51
CA ILE A 504 4.61 -5.30 -8.06
C ILE A 504 3.77 -4.57 -7.02
N ARG A 505 4.42 -4.01 -5.98
CA ARG A 505 3.72 -3.30 -4.90
C ARG A 505 2.87 -2.16 -5.43
N ASN A 506 3.38 -1.40 -6.39
CA ASN A 506 2.69 -0.25 -6.97
C ASN A 506 1.51 -0.65 -7.87
N ASN A 507 1.39 -1.94 -8.21
CA ASN A 507 0.33 -2.47 -9.08
C ASN A 507 -0.62 -3.43 -8.34
N ILE A 508 -0.51 -3.58 -7.02
CA ILE A 508 -1.45 -4.40 -6.22
C ILE A 508 -2.89 -3.92 -6.44
N GLY A 509 -3.79 -4.88 -6.66
CA GLY A 509 -5.20 -4.71 -7.03
C GLY A 509 -5.45 -4.59 -8.53
N SER A 510 -4.40 -4.49 -9.36
CA SER A 510 -4.58 -4.29 -10.80
C SER A 510 -5.05 -5.55 -11.50
N THR A 511 -6.05 -5.40 -12.37
CA THR A 511 -6.49 -6.41 -13.35
C THR A 511 -6.28 -5.92 -14.79
N ASP A 512 -5.52 -4.84 -14.99
CA ASP A 512 -5.25 -4.29 -16.31
C ASP A 512 -4.36 -5.25 -17.12
N PRO A 513 -4.76 -5.68 -18.33
CA PRO A 513 -3.99 -6.66 -19.10
C PRO A 513 -2.53 -6.29 -19.36
N ALA A 514 -2.22 -4.99 -19.54
CA ALA A 514 -0.84 -4.55 -19.75
C ALA A 514 -0.02 -4.63 -18.46
N VAL A 515 -0.63 -4.35 -17.30
CA VAL A 515 0.01 -4.52 -15.99
C VAL A 515 0.17 -6.00 -15.64
N LEU A 516 -0.86 -6.81 -15.86
CA LEU A 516 -0.83 -8.25 -15.64
C LEU A 516 0.28 -8.89 -16.48
N ALA A 517 0.44 -8.49 -17.73
CA ALA A 517 1.54 -8.95 -18.58
C ALA A 517 2.94 -8.67 -17.99
N LEU A 518 3.09 -7.68 -17.11
CA LEU A 518 4.35 -7.31 -16.48
C LEU A 518 4.55 -7.95 -15.11
N VAL A 519 3.56 -7.92 -14.22
CA VAL A 519 3.77 -8.16 -12.78
C VAL A 519 2.80 -9.11 -12.09
N ASP A 520 1.81 -9.67 -12.80
CA ASP A 520 1.06 -10.83 -12.31
C ASP A 520 1.98 -12.06 -12.38
N LEU A 521 2.58 -12.44 -11.26
CA LEU A 521 3.64 -13.45 -11.20
C LEU A 521 3.07 -14.87 -11.22
N ASN A 522 1.88 -15.09 -10.66
CA ASN A 522 1.22 -16.39 -10.63
C ASN A 522 0.20 -16.61 -11.78
N LEU A 523 -0.02 -15.58 -12.62
CA LEU A 523 -0.89 -15.59 -13.79
C LEU A 523 -2.38 -15.81 -13.45
N ASP A 524 -2.82 -15.43 -12.25
CA ASP A 524 -4.20 -15.66 -11.81
C ASP A 524 -5.20 -14.58 -12.28
N GLY A 525 -4.69 -13.50 -12.89
CA GLY A 525 -5.49 -12.40 -13.45
C GLY A 525 -5.66 -11.20 -12.54
N ILE A 526 -4.99 -11.16 -11.40
CA ILE A 526 -4.92 -9.99 -10.53
C ILE A 526 -3.51 -9.88 -9.95
N VAL A 527 -2.97 -8.67 -9.88
CA VAL A 527 -1.76 -8.44 -9.08
C VAL A 527 -2.21 -8.25 -7.64
N ASP A 528 -1.78 -9.08 -6.70
CA ASP A 528 -2.19 -8.93 -5.30
C ASP A 528 -1.05 -9.17 -4.29
N SER A 529 -1.43 -9.41 -3.03
CA SER A 529 -0.45 -9.68 -1.96
C SER A 529 0.28 -11.02 -2.12
N GLN A 530 -0.23 -11.95 -2.92
CA GLN A 530 0.42 -13.20 -3.28
C GLN A 530 1.61 -12.91 -4.19
N ASP A 531 1.46 -12.13 -5.26
CA ASP A 531 2.59 -11.74 -6.13
C ASP A 531 3.68 -11.03 -5.35
N TYR A 532 3.28 -10.11 -4.48
CA TYR A 532 4.21 -9.42 -3.59
C TYR A 532 4.95 -10.40 -2.67
N SER A 533 4.24 -11.40 -2.13
CA SER A 533 4.87 -12.43 -1.29
C SER A 533 5.82 -13.34 -2.08
N LEU A 534 5.50 -13.65 -3.34
CA LEU A 534 6.34 -14.48 -4.21
C LEU A 534 7.68 -13.81 -4.51
N ILE A 535 7.68 -12.51 -4.83
CA ILE A 535 8.92 -11.78 -5.07
C ILE A 535 9.77 -11.64 -3.80
N ILE A 536 9.16 -11.39 -2.64
CA ILE A 536 9.88 -11.35 -1.37
C ILE A 536 10.48 -12.72 -1.03
N ALA A 537 9.77 -13.80 -1.32
CA ALA A 537 10.29 -15.16 -1.17
C ALA A 537 11.49 -15.41 -2.11
N ALA A 538 11.44 -14.92 -3.36
CA ALA A 538 12.56 -15.04 -4.29
C ALA A 538 13.83 -14.34 -3.77
N LEU A 539 13.71 -13.16 -3.15
CA LEU A 539 14.84 -12.44 -2.53
C LEU A 539 15.48 -13.18 -1.36
N SER A 540 14.72 -14.05 -0.68
CA SER A 540 15.24 -14.84 0.43
C SER A 540 16.20 -15.94 -0.04
N VAL A 541 16.11 -16.33 -1.32
CA VAL A 541 17.04 -17.24 -1.96
C VAL A 541 18.15 -16.40 -2.58
N ARG A 542 19.35 -16.46 -1.98
CA ARG A 542 20.53 -15.85 -2.61
C ARG A 542 20.76 -16.54 -3.95
N THR A 543 20.58 -15.80 -5.02
CA THR A 543 21.01 -16.19 -6.36
C THR A 543 22.35 -15.51 -6.64
N ASP A 544 23.38 -15.93 -5.93
CA ASP A 544 24.78 -15.57 -6.22
C ASP A 544 25.33 -16.29 -7.48
N GLU A 545 24.44 -16.87 -8.31
CA GLU A 545 24.74 -17.34 -9.66
C GLU A 545 24.88 -16.15 -10.64
N GLY A 546 25.85 -15.27 -10.38
CA GLY A 546 26.33 -14.33 -11.40
C GLY A 546 26.79 -15.09 -12.64
N LEU A 547 26.41 -14.59 -13.81
CA LEU A 547 26.80 -15.10 -15.14
C LEU A 547 28.31 -15.34 -15.29
#